data_AF-A0A196SB26-F1
#
_entry.id   AF-A0A196SB26-F1
#
_cell.length_a   1.000
_cell.length_b   1.000
_cell.length_c   1.000
_cell.angle_alpha   90.00
_cell.angle_beta   90.00
_cell.angle_gamma   90.00
#
_symmetry.space_group_name_H-M   'P 1'
#
loop_
_entity.id
_entity.type
_entity.pdbx_description
1 polymer ?
#
loop_
_entity_poly.entity_id
_entity_poly.type
_entity_poly.pdbx_seq_one_letter_code
_entity_poly.pdbx_strand_id
1 'polypeptide(L)'
;MIRLILGLKDKEEYKNGKKVIIHLPFPTELTTDEYEIVYISKGDASVLRDKLSDVPHLTTYLSFNSMKKLVQTREAKAEFLRHYRYILCDERIKRDMSFTFGEAYLNKGHIIPVKVNEVPIEKITRSMNLLLRSYVVRISGCALECRIGRTMLDNKTIIANYNAVMAKLLQFVNAEDILSLSLKTDYSVSFPIFQANPVAEKEYVKELTPQEKKQLKFKEKRLKDWNKNRVKREFVPKIRPHKPL
;
A
#
# COMPACT_ATOMS: atom_id res chain seq x y z
N MET A 1 5.85 -0.50 -16.47
CA MET A 1 5.13 -0.17 -15.23
C MET A 1 6.13 0.10 -14.11
N ILE A 2 5.91 1.12 -13.27
CA ILE A 2 6.66 1.38 -12.03
C ILE A 2 5.96 0.68 -10.87
N ARG A 3 6.74 -0.09 -10.12
CA ARG A 3 6.27 -0.93 -9.02
C ARG A 3 7.09 -0.68 -7.77
N LEU A 4 6.42 -0.73 -6.64
CA LEU A 4 6.99 -0.67 -5.30
C LEU A 4 7.02 -2.08 -4.72
N ILE A 5 8.20 -2.51 -4.30
CA ILE A 5 8.39 -3.77 -3.60
C ILE A 5 8.62 -3.46 -2.12
N LEU A 6 7.82 -4.07 -1.26
CA LEU A 6 8.03 -4.04 0.19
C LEU A 6 8.48 -5.42 0.66
N GLY A 7 9.62 -5.48 1.33
CA GLY A 7 10.06 -6.64 2.09
C GLY A 7 9.49 -6.56 3.50
N LEU A 8 8.79 -7.61 3.93
CA LEU A 8 8.19 -7.74 5.25
C LEU A 8 8.85 -8.86 6.05
N LYS A 9 8.81 -8.75 7.38
CA LYS A 9 9.12 -9.85 8.29
C LYS A 9 8.17 -11.03 8.06
N ASP A 10 8.68 -12.26 8.17
CA ASP A 10 7.84 -13.44 8.11
C ASP A 10 6.97 -13.54 9.37
N LYS A 11 5.66 -13.34 9.22
CA LYS A 11 4.66 -13.47 10.29
C LYS A 11 3.46 -14.25 9.77
N GLU A 12 2.85 -15.06 10.64
CA GLU A 12 1.67 -15.86 10.30
C GLU A 12 0.47 -15.01 9.85
N GLU A 13 0.32 -13.80 10.41
CA GLU A 13 -0.73 -12.85 10.03
C GLU A 13 -0.70 -12.51 8.53
N TYR A 14 0.50 -12.47 7.94
CA TYR A 14 0.70 -12.20 6.52
C TYR A 14 0.62 -13.48 5.66
N LYS A 15 0.52 -14.69 6.24
CA LYS A 15 0.40 -15.95 5.48
C LYS A 15 -1.01 -16.18 4.94
N ASN A 16 -2.03 -15.63 5.63
CA ASN A 16 -3.44 -15.81 5.28
C ASN A 16 -3.87 -15.11 3.98
N GLY A 17 -3.04 -14.22 3.41
CA GLY A 17 -3.27 -13.71 2.06
C GLY A 17 -4.41 -12.70 1.94
N LYS A 18 -4.48 -11.73 2.86
CA LYS A 18 -5.54 -10.72 2.91
C LYS A 18 -5.54 -9.88 1.63
N LYS A 19 -6.71 -9.71 1.02
CA LYS A 19 -6.89 -8.84 -0.16
C LYS A 19 -7.22 -7.42 0.31
N VAL A 20 -6.50 -6.46 -0.22
CA VAL A 20 -6.70 -5.03 0.06
C VAL A 20 -6.90 -4.31 -1.26
N ILE A 21 -7.96 -3.51 -1.34
CA ILE A 21 -8.18 -2.59 -2.46
C ILE A 21 -7.47 -1.28 -2.12
N ILE A 22 -6.58 -0.86 -3.01
CA ILE A 22 -5.89 0.42 -2.90
C ILE A 22 -6.47 1.36 -3.94
N HIS A 23 -7.00 2.50 -3.48
CA HIS A 23 -7.49 3.57 -4.35
C HIS A 23 -6.36 4.56 -4.59
N LEU A 24 -6.01 4.77 -5.86
CA LEU A 24 -5.02 5.78 -6.23
C LEU A 24 -5.71 7.13 -6.48
N PRO A 25 -5.07 8.25 -6.09
CA PRO A 25 -5.58 9.58 -6.41
C PRO A 25 -5.61 9.79 -7.93
N PHE A 26 -4.59 9.30 -8.63
CA PHE A 26 -4.46 9.40 -10.08
C PHE A 26 -4.41 8.02 -10.74
N PRO A 27 -5.06 7.84 -11.91
CA PRO A 27 -5.02 6.58 -12.63
C PRO A 27 -3.58 6.22 -13.01
N THR A 28 -3.30 4.91 -13.03
CA THR A 28 -2.02 4.38 -13.50
C THR A 28 -1.93 4.33 -15.02
N GLU A 29 -3.09 4.24 -15.67
CA GLU A 29 -3.28 4.29 -17.11
C GLU A 29 -3.21 5.73 -17.61
N LEU A 30 -2.66 5.91 -18.80
CA LEU A 30 -2.77 7.19 -19.49
C LEU A 30 -4.14 7.29 -20.15
N THR A 31 -4.66 8.52 -20.26
CA THR A 31 -5.89 8.83 -21.01
C THR A 31 -5.79 8.42 -22.49
N THR A 32 -4.58 8.24 -23.00
CA THR A 32 -4.27 7.78 -24.36
C THR A 32 -4.23 6.26 -24.52
N ASP A 33 -4.35 5.49 -23.44
CA ASP A 33 -4.48 4.03 -23.58
C ASP A 33 -5.84 3.73 -24.23
N GLU A 34 -5.83 3.20 -25.46
CA GLU A 34 -7.02 2.65 -26.12
C GLU A 34 -7.44 1.36 -25.40
N TYR A 35 -8.19 1.49 -24.32
CA TYR A 35 -8.84 0.35 -23.69
C TYR A 35 -10.34 0.54 -23.66
N GLU A 36 -11.05 -0.55 -23.91
CA GLU A 36 -12.49 -0.58 -23.91
C GLU A 36 -13.03 -1.21 -22.62
N ILE A 37 -14.09 -0.61 -22.11
CA ILE A 37 -14.88 -1.12 -21.00
C ILE A 37 -16.23 -1.57 -21.55
N VAL A 38 -16.68 -2.75 -21.12
CA VAL A 38 -18.01 -3.27 -21.44
C VAL A 38 -18.89 -3.24 -20.19
N TYR A 39 -20.15 -2.84 -20.35
CA TYR A 39 -21.17 -2.97 -19.34
C TYR A 39 -22.15 -4.09 -19.67
N ILE A 40 -22.39 -4.98 -18.71
CA ILE A 40 -23.26 -6.15 -18.84
C ILE A 40 -24.46 -6.00 -17.92
N SER A 41 -25.66 -5.95 -18.51
CA SER A 41 -26.94 -5.91 -17.80
C SER A 41 -27.62 -7.28 -17.76
N LYS A 42 -28.47 -7.49 -16.74
CA LYS A 42 -29.36 -8.66 -16.70
C LYS A 42 -30.51 -8.57 -17.72
N GLY A 43 -31.03 -7.37 -17.94
CA GLY A 43 -32.12 -7.06 -18.88
C GLY A 43 -31.66 -6.19 -20.06
N ASP A 44 -32.54 -5.35 -20.59
CA ASP A 44 -32.22 -4.48 -21.73
C ASP A 44 -31.12 -3.47 -21.40
N ALA A 45 -30.00 -3.64 -22.10
CA ALA A 45 -28.83 -2.79 -21.94
C ALA A 45 -29.04 -1.38 -22.52
N SER A 46 -29.95 -1.25 -23.49
CA SER A 46 -30.23 -0.01 -24.21
C SER A 46 -30.74 1.12 -23.31
N VAL A 47 -31.58 0.80 -22.31
CA VAL A 47 -32.14 1.78 -21.37
C VAL A 47 -31.05 2.41 -20.47
N LEU A 48 -29.96 1.67 -20.26
CA LEU A 48 -28.84 2.10 -19.43
C LEU A 48 -27.74 2.79 -20.26
N ARG A 49 -27.77 2.63 -21.59
CA ARG A 49 -26.82 3.28 -22.50
C ARG A 49 -26.89 4.80 -22.40
N ASP A 50 -28.10 5.35 -22.45
CA ASP A 50 -28.29 6.81 -22.39
C ASP A 50 -27.83 7.37 -21.04
N LYS A 51 -28.06 6.61 -19.96
CA LYS A 51 -27.71 6.97 -18.58
C LYS A 51 -26.22 6.85 -18.25
N LEU A 52 -25.46 6.04 -18.99
CA LEU A 52 -24.05 5.75 -18.71
C LEU A 52 -23.10 6.34 -19.77
N SER A 53 -23.63 7.14 -20.69
CA SER A 53 -22.90 7.82 -21.76
C SER A 53 -21.77 8.73 -21.26
N ASP A 54 -21.89 9.27 -20.05
CA ASP A 54 -20.90 10.15 -19.42
C ASP A 54 -19.67 9.41 -18.85
N VAL A 55 -19.63 8.08 -18.90
CA VAL A 55 -18.49 7.29 -18.40
C VAL A 55 -17.39 7.22 -19.47
N PRO A 56 -16.15 7.63 -19.16
CA PRO A 56 -15.05 7.53 -20.10
C PRO A 56 -14.70 6.06 -20.40
N HIS A 57 -14.41 5.76 -21.67
CA HIS A 57 -14.01 4.44 -22.19
C HIS A 57 -15.09 3.33 -22.10
N LEU A 58 -16.32 3.67 -21.73
CA LEU A 58 -17.44 2.74 -21.78
C LEU A 58 -18.04 2.69 -23.19
N THR A 59 -17.57 1.74 -24.00
CA THR A 59 -17.90 1.65 -25.43
C THR A 59 -19.08 0.73 -25.68
N THR A 60 -19.12 -0.42 -25.02
CA THR A 60 -20.04 -1.51 -25.38
C THR A 60 -21.02 -1.84 -24.25
N TYR A 61 -22.29 -2.04 -24.63
CA TYR A 61 -23.39 -2.41 -23.73
C TYR A 61 -23.98 -3.73 -24.18
N LEU A 62 -23.92 -4.77 -23.34
CA LEU A 62 -24.41 -6.11 -23.67
C LEU A 62 -25.40 -6.60 -22.61
N SER A 63 -26.37 -7.40 -23.05
CA SER A 63 -27.13 -8.24 -22.13
C SER A 63 -26.29 -9.46 -21.72
N PHE A 64 -26.54 -10.00 -20.54
CA PHE A 64 -25.89 -11.22 -20.07
C PHE A 64 -26.08 -12.40 -21.05
N ASN A 65 -27.28 -12.53 -21.64
CA ASN A 65 -27.58 -13.58 -22.61
C ASN A 65 -26.79 -13.42 -23.91
N SER A 66 -26.66 -12.18 -24.42
CA SER A 66 -25.86 -11.90 -25.62
C SER A 66 -24.38 -12.18 -25.37
N MET A 67 -23.86 -11.74 -24.22
CA MET A 67 -22.47 -12.02 -23.83
C MET A 67 -22.22 -13.52 -23.71
N LYS A 68 -23.12 -14.27 -23.06
CA LYS A 68 -22.98 -15.73 -22.89
C LYS A 68 -22.90 -16.48 -24.22
N LYS A 69 -23.60 -16.01 -25.26
CA LYS A 69 -23.48 -16.54 -26.63
C LYS A 69 -22.12 -16.24 -27.23
N LEU A 70 -21.60 -15.03 -27.03
CA LEU A 70 -20.28 -14.63 -27.53
C LEU A 70 -19.13 -15.40 -26.87
N VAL A 71 -19.21 -15.68 -25.57
CA VAL A 71 -18.11 -16.32 -24.81
C VAL A 71 -18.28 -17.83 -24.61
N GLN A 72 -19.05 -18.48 -25.48
CA GLN A 72 -19.37 -19.91 -25.34
C GLN A 72 -18.13 -20.81 -25.46
N THR A 73 -17.19 -20.46 -26.35
CA THR A 73 -15.94 -21.20 -26.54
C THR A 73 -14.82 -20.61 -25.69
N ARG A 74 -13.82 -21.43 -25.36
CA ARG A 74 -12.66 -20.98 -24.56
C ARG A 74 -11.87 -19.87 -25.28
N GLU A 75 -11.77 -19.96 -26.60
CA GLU A 75 -11.08 -18.99 -27.44
C GLU A 75 -11.82 -17.65 -27.48
N ALA A 76 -13.13 -17.67 -27.74
CA ALA A 76 -13.93 -16.45 -27.76
C ALA A 76 -13.96 -15.77 -26.39
N LYS A 77 -13.94 -16.54 -25.29
CA LYS A 77 -13.78 -15.99 -23.94
C LYS A 77 -12.41 -15.32 -23.74
N ALA A 78 -11.34 -15.91 -24.24
CA ALA A 78 -10.00 -15.32 -24.16
C ALA A 78 -9.89 -14.05 -25.02
N GLU A 79 -10.50 -14.05 -26.20
CA GLU A 79 -10.60 -12.90 -27.08
C GLU A 79 -11.42 -11.76 -26.42
N PHE A 80 -12.58 -12.09 -25.84
CA PHE A 80 -13.41 -11.13 -25.11
C PHE A 80 -12.64 -10.47 -23.95
N LEU A 81 -11.87 -11.25 -23.19
CA LEU A 81 -11.01 -10.74 -22.09
C LEU A 81 -9.76 -10.00 -22.57
N ARG A 82 -9.34 -10.19 -23.81
CA ARG A 82 -8.26 -9.41 -24.43
C ARG A 82 -8.76 -8.08 -24.97
N HIS A 83 -9.96 -8.08 -25.54
CA HIS A 83 -10.59 -6.91 -26.13
C HIS A 83 -11.06 -5.93 -25.05
N TYR A 84 -11.75 -6.43 -24.01
CA TYR A 84 -12.22 -5.61 -22.90
C TYR A 84 -11.28 -5.70 -21.72
N ARG A 85 -10.81 -4.55 -21.23
CA ARG A 85 -9.93 -4.50 -20.07
C ARG A 85 -10.68 -4.71 -18.76
N TYR A 86 -11.84 -4.07 -18.65
CA TYR A 86 -12.74 -4.17 -17.51
C TYR A 86 -14.15 -4.54 -17.98
N ILE A 87 -14.78 -5.41 -17.19
CA ILE A 87 -16.16 -5.84 -17.39
C ILE A 87 -16.97 -5.32 -16.22
N LEU A 88 -17.77 -4.30 -16.46
CA LEU A 88 -18.74 -3.83 -15.49
C LEU A 88 -19.98 -4.71 -15.60
N CYS A 89 -20.51 -5.15 -14.47
CA CYS A 89 -21.71 -5.97 -14.47
C CYS A 89 -22.70 -5.48 -13.42
N ASP A 90 -23.97 -5.73 -13.65
CA ASP A 90 -25.00 -5.50 -12.63
C ASP A 90 -24.75 -6.44 -11.44
N GLU A 91 -24.88 -5.97 -10.20
CA GLU A 91 -24.58 -6.80 -9.02
C GLU A 91 -25.41 -8.10 -8.99
N ARG A 92 -26.63 -8.03 -9.54
CA ARG A 92 -27.56 -9.16 -9.65
C ARG A 92 -27.03 -10.33 -10.47
N ILE A 93 -26.10 -10.09 -11.40
CA ILE A 93 -25.48 -11.12 -12.26
C ILE A 93 -24.06 -11.47 -11.82
N LYS A 94 -23.57 -10.93 -10.70
CA LYS A 94 -22.21 -11.20 -10.18
C LYS A 94 -21.92 -12.70 -10.07
N ARG A 95 -22.87 -13.50 -9.57
CA ARG A 95 -22.71 -14.95 -9.42
C ARG A 95 -22.61 -15.65 -10.78
N ASP A 96 -23.46 -15.27 -11.72
CA ASP A 96 -23.48 -15.83 -13.08
C ASP A 96 -22.23 -15.45 -13.88
N MET A 97 -21.73 -14.24 -13.67
CA MET A 97 -20.45 -13.76 -14.21
C MET A 97 -19.26 -14.55 -13.64
N SER A 98 -19.28 -14.83 -12.33
CA SER A 98 -18.26 -15.67 -11.68
C SER A 98 -18.28 -17.10 -12.21
N PHE A 99 -19.46 -17.66 -12.51
CA PHE A 99 -19.57 -18.98 -13.12
C PHE A 99 -19.05 -18.98 -14.57
N THR A 100 -19.40 -17.95 -15.34
CA THR A 100 -19.04 -17.85 -16.76
C THR A 100 -17.54 -17.58 -16.96
N PHE A 101 -16.99 -16.60 -16.24
CA PHE A 101 -15.59 -16.20 -16.41
C PHE A 101 -14.64 -16.89 -15.44
N GLY A 102 -15.12 -17.28 -14.27
CA GLY A 102 -14.33 -17.83 -13.17
C GLY A 102 -14.15 -16.80 -12.05
N GLU A 103 -14.17 -17.27 -10.81
CA GLU A 103 -14.06 -16.42 -9.61
C GLU A 103 -12.72 -15.66 -9.56
N ALA A 104 -11.68 -16.20 -10.20
CA ALA A 104 -10.38 -15.54 -10.30
C ALA A 104 -10.46 -14.15 -10.97
N TYR A 105 -11.31 -13.96 -11.97
CA TYR A 105 -11.44 -12.67 -12.68
C TYR A 105 -12.20 -11.63 -11.85
N LEU A 106 -13.19 -12.08 -11.10
CA LEU A 106 -13.86 -11.26 -10.09
C LEU A 106 -12.87 -10.86 -8.99
N ASN A 107 -12.07 -11.81 -8.51
CA ASN A 107 -11.08 -11.61 -7.46
C ASN A 107 -9.90 -10.71 -7.87
N LYS A 108 -9.52 -10.74 -9.15
CA LYS A 108 -8.49 -9.85 -9.73
C LYS A 108 -9.02 -8.44 -10.03
N GLY A 109 -10.34 -8.21 -9.90
CA GLY A 109 -10.96 -6.93 -10.20
C GLY A 109 -11.16 -6.63 -11.69
N HIS A 110 -11.10 -7.65 -12.55
CA HIS A 110 -11.44 -7.48 -13.98
C HIS A 110 -12.96 -7.40 -14.18
N ILE A 111 -13.72 -8.10 -13.33
CA ILE A 111 -15.19 -8.03 -13.30
C ILE A 111 -15.59 -7.22 -12.09
N ILE A 112 -16.36 -6.16 -12.32
CA ILE A 112 -16.71 -5.17 -11.31
C ILE A 112 -18.24 -5.09 -11.22
N PRO A 113 -18.84 -5.57 -10.13
CA PRO A 113 -20.28 -5.44 -9.91
C PRO A 113 -20.63 -3.99 -9.55
N VAL A 114 -21.67 -3.46 -10.18
CA VAL A 114 -22.19 -2.10 -10.01
C VAL A 114 -23.69 -2.17 -9.72
N LYS A 115 -24.14 -1.40 -8.72
CA LYS A 115 -25.57 -1.21 -8.41
C LYS A 115 -26.12 -0.04 -9.22
N VAL A 116 -26.87 -0.31 -10.29
CA VAL A 116 -27.33 0.74 -11.22
C VAL A 116 -28.74 1.25 -10.90
N ASN A 117 -29.63 0.41 -10.39
CA ASN A 117 -31.04 0.77 -10.23
C ASN A 117 -31.38 1.63 -9.00
N GLU A 118 -30.47 1.76 -8.03
CA GLU A 118 -30.73 2.38 -6.72
C GLU A 118 -29.86 3.61 -6.45
N VAL A 119 -28.93 3.93 -7.35
CA VAL A 119 -27.86 4.90 -7.12
C VAL A 119 -27.90 5.99 -8.20
N PRO A 120 -27.77 7.29 -7.83
CA PRO A 120 -27.61 8.36 -8.80
C PRO A 120 -26.46 8.10 -9.77
N ILE A 121 -26.65 8.43 -11.05
CA ILE A 121 -25.66 8.20 -12.13
C ILE A 121 -24.30 8.81 -11.77
N GLU A 122 -24.28 10.02 -11.21
CA GLU A 122 -23.05 10.67 -10.76
C GLU A 122 -22.25 9.83 -9.75
N LYS A 123 -22.93 9.17 -8.82
CA LYS A 123 -22.30 8.29 -7.84
C LYS A 123 -21.80 7.01 -8.51
N ILE A 124 -22.51 6.50 -9.52
CA ILE A 124 -22.07 5.35 -10.32
C ILE A 124 -20.80 5.72 -11.08
N THR A 125 -20.79 6.81 -11.84
CA THR A 125 -19.63 7.30 -12.59
C THR A 125 -18.44 7.59 -11.66
N ARG A 126 -18.69 8.21 -10.50
CA ARG A 126 -17.64 8.42 -9.49
C ARG A 126 -17.09 7.12 -8.93
N SER A 127 -17.95 6.15 -8.63
CA SER A 127 -17.54 4.84 -8.13
C SER A 127 -16.74 4.07 -9.18
N MET A 128 -17.17 4.14 -10.45
CA MET A 128 -16.48 3.53 -11.57
C MET A 128 -15.12 4.17 -11.80
N ASN A 129 -15.03 5.50 -11.81
CA ASN A 129 -13.74 6.21 -11.88
C ASN A 129 -12.83 5.86 -10.71
N LEU A 130 -13.37 5.73 -9.50
CA LEU A 130 -12.61 5.31 -8.32
C LEU A 130 -12.11 3.86 -8.46
N LEU A 131 -12.94 2.98 -9.04
CA LEU A 131 -12.61 1.58 -9.27
C LEU A 131 -11.53 1.42 -10.34
N LEU A 132 -11.60 2.18 -11.44
CA LEU A 132 -10.58 2.22 -12.48
C LEU A 132 -9.22 2.69 -11.95
N ARG A 133 -9.21 3.63 -10.99
CA ARG A 133 -8.00 4.07 -10.29
C ARG A 133 -7.55 3.12 -9.19
N SER A 134 -8.28 2.03 -8.95
CA SER A 134 -8.00 1.11 -7.86
C SER A 134 -7.49 -0.23 -8.37
N TYR A 135 -6.69 -0.89 -7.53
CA TYR A 135 -6.25 -2.24 -7.81
C TYR A 135 -6.19 -3.06 -6.52
N VAL A 136 -6.28 -4.38 -6.67
CA VAL A 136 -6.23 -5.32 -5.56
C VAL A 136 -4.78 -5.72 -5.31
N VAL A 137 -4.31 -5.52 -4.09
CA VAL A 137 -3.07 -6.08 -3.56
C VAL A 137 -3.40 -7.26 -2.67
N ARG A 138 -2.73 -8.39 -2.91
CA ARG A 138 -2.76 -9.52 -2.00
C ARG A 138 -1.58 -9.40 -1.04
N ILE A 139 -1.87 -9.18 0.23
CA ILE A 139 -0.88 -9.17 1.30
C ILE A 139 -0.62 -10.62 1.69
N SER A 140 0.38 -11.24 1.07
CA SER A 140 0.77 -12.62 1.33
C SER A 140 2.29 -12.80 1.37
N GLY A 141 2.79 -13.43 2.43
CA GLY A 141 4.21 -13.78 2.58
C GLY A 141 5.10 -12.57 2.90
N CYS A 142 6.39 -12.68 2.56
CA CYS A 142 7.42 -11.72 2.96
C CYS A 142 7.70 -10.63 1.92
N ALA A 143 7.08 -10.69 0.73
CA ALA A 143 7.32 -9.73 -0.33
C ALA A 143 5.99 -9.27 -0.93
N LEU A 144 5.77 -7.96 -0.91
CA LEU A 144 4.60 -7.33 -1.50
C LEU A 144 5.02 -6.51 -2.72
N GLU A 145 4.23 -6.58 -3.78
CA GLU A 145 4.42 -5.78 -4.98
C GLU A 145 3.19 -4.90 -5.22
N CYS A 146 3.42 -3.60 -5.30
CA CYS A 146 2.40 -2.58 -5.48
C CYS A 146 2.66 -1.77 -6.75
N ARG A 147 1.60 -1.35 -7.42
CA ARG A 147 1.66 -0.59 -8.67
C ARG A 147 1.46 0.89 -8.36
N ILE A 148 2.39 1.74 -8.77
CA ILE A 148 2.33 3.19 -8.47
C ILE A 148 2.05 4.02 -9.71
N GLY A 149 2.56 3.60 -10.88
CA GLY A 149 2.41 4.40 -12.09
C GLY A 149 3.13 3.80 -13.29
N ARG A 150 3.12 4.53 -14.40
CA ARG A 150 3.98 4.28 -15.56
C ARG A 150 5.05 5.37 -15.66
N THR A 151 6.11 5.09 -16.40
CA THR A 151 7.22 6.05 -16.62
C THR A 151 6.81 7.30 -17.38
N MET A 152 5.70 7.25 -18.13
CA MET A 152 5.15 8.41 -18.84
C MET A 152 4.29 9.34 -17.97
N LEU A 153 4.06 8.98 -16.69
CA LEU A 153 3.35 9.85 -15.77
C LEU A 153 4.32 10.86 -15.15
N ASP A 154 3.81 12.04 -14.82
CA ASP A 154 4.58 13.05 -14.10
C ASP A 154 5.05 12.57 -12.74
N ASN A 155 6.26 12.97 -12.35
CA ASN A 155 6.84 12.62 -11.05
C ASN A 155 5.94 13.04 -9.87
N LYS A 156 5.24 14.18 -9.98
CA LYS A 156 4.30 14.65 -8.94
C LYS A 156 3.14 13.66 -8.74
N THR A 157 2.58 13.17 -9.84
CA THR A 157 1.50 12.17 -9.86
C THR A 157 1.96 10.84 -9.26
N ILE A 158 3.17 10.40 -9.62
CA ILE A 158 3.78 9.17 -9.09
C ILE A 158 3.98 9.28 -7.57
N ILE A 159 4.49 10.41 -7.07
CA ILE A 159 4.69 10.65 -5.64
C ILE A 159 3.35 10.65 -4.89
N ALA A 160 2.31 11.28 -5.46
CA ALA A 160 0.97 11.27 -4.85
C ALA A 160 0.39 9.86 -4.76
N ASN A 161 0.55 9.06 -5.83
CA ASN A 161 0.15 7.66 -5.83
C ASN A 161 0.96 6.83 -4.81
N TYR A 162 2.28 7.06 -4.71
CA TYR A 162 3.13 6.42 -3.71
C TYR A 162 2.64 6.67 -2.29
N ASN A 163 2.35 7.94 -1.95
CA ASN A 163 1.85 8.30 -0.63
C ASN A 163 0.51 7.64 -0.31
N ALA A 164 -0.40 7.58 -1.29
CA ALA A 164 -1.69 6.91 -1.12
C ALA A 164 -1.55 5.39 -0.90
N VAL A 165 -0.66 4.74 -1.68
CA VAL A 165 -0.33 3.32 -1.51
C VAL A 165 0.23 3.07 -0.12
N MET A 166 1.22 3.85 0.30
CA MET A 166 1.87 3.68 1.60
C MET A 166 0.91 3.89 2.76
N ALA A 167 0.14 4.98 2.73
CA ALA A 167 -0.87 5.27 3.75
C ALA A 167 -1.90 4.15 3.87
N LYS A 168 -2.29 3.54 2.74
CA LYS A 168 -3.22 2.41 2.76
C LYS A 168 -2.57 1.13 3.28
N LEU A 169 -1.35 0.81 2.87
CA LEU A 169 -0.63 -0.39 3.31
C LEU A 169 -0.33 -0.37 4.81
N LEU A 170 0.05 0.79 5.36
CA LEU A 170 0.34 0.95 6.79
C LEU A 170 -0.89 0.75 7.70
N GLN A 171 -2.11 0.72 7.15
CA GLN A 171 -3.31 0.31 7.90
C GLN A 171 -3.40 -1.21 8.10
N PHE A 172 -2.66 -1.99 7.31
CA PHE A 172 -2.70 -3.45 7.31
C PHE A 172 -1.38 -4.09 7.72
N VAL A 173 -0.28 -3.34 7.62
CA VAL A 173 1.07 -3.79 7.92
C VAL A 173 1.67 -2.80 8.91
N ASN A 174 2.23 -3.30 10.01
CA ASN A 174 2.91 -2.45 10.98
C ASN A 174 4.21 -1.91 10.37
N ALA A 175 4.54 -0.64 10.63
CA ALA A 175 5.75 -0.01 10.10
C ALA A 175 7.04 -0.75 10.52
N GLU A 176 7.06 -1.31 11.73
CA GLU A 176 8.17 -2.09 12.29
C GLU A 176 8.42 -3.43 11.57
N ASP A 177 7.43 -3.90 10.79
CA ASP A 177 7.54 -5.15 10.04
C ASP A 177 8.16 -4.95 8.66
N ILE A 178 8.31 -3.71 8.21
CA ILE A 178 8.90 -3.38 6.91
C ILE A 178 10.43 -3.48 7.03
N LEU A 179 11.01 -4.48 6.37
CA LEU A 179 12.45 -4.72 6.31
C LEU A 179 13.12 -3.94 5.18
N SER A 180 12.44 -3.80 4.05
CA SER A 180 12.99 -3.08 2.91
C SER A 180 11.89 -2.51 2.03
N LEU A 181 12.24 -1.48 1.30
CA LEU A 181 11.37 -0.85 0.33
C LEU A 181 12.21 -0.48 -0.88
N SER A 182 11.77 -0.91 -2.06
CA SER A 182 12.47 -0.68 -3.31
C SER A 182 11.52 -0.36 -4.45
N LEU A 183 11.97 0.43 -5.41
CA LEU A 183 11.26 0.68 -6.66
C LEU A 183 11.87 -0.15 -7.77
N LYS A 184 11.04 -0.72 -8.63
CA LYS A 184 11.50 -1.32 -9.88
C LYS A 184 10.54 -0.99 -11.00
N THR A 185 11.04 -1.10 -12.22
CA THR A 185 10.18 -1.26 -13.39
C THR A 185 10.11 -2.74 -13.78
N ASP A 186 9.36 -3.07 -14.83
CA ASP A 186 9.23 -4.47 -15.28
C ASP A 186 10.57 -5.07 -15.75
N TYR A 187 11.49 -4.25 -16.26
CA TYR A 187 12.77 -4.70 -16.83
C TYR A 187 14.00 -4.14 -16.11
N SER A 188 13.84 -3.24 -15.13
CA SER A 188 14.96 -2.67 -14.40
C SER A 188 15.30 -3.46 -13.16
N VAL A 189 16.54 -3.30 -12.70
CA VAL A 189 16.94 -3.67 -11.34
C VAL A 189 16.15 -2.86 -10.30
N SER A 190 16.03 -3.42 -9.10
CA SER A 190 15.37 -2.78 -7.96
C SER A 190 16.26 -1.69 -7.36
N PHE A 191 15.74 -0.47 -7.30
CA PHE A 191 16.31 0.68 -6.62
C PHE A 191 15.85 0.71 -5.15
N PRO A 192 16.74 0.49 -4.17
CA PRO A 192 16.37 0.54 -2.76
C PRO A 192 16.09 1.99 -2.31
N ILE A 193 14.98 2.21 -1.61
CA ILE A 193 14.65 3.48 -0.95
C ILE A 193 14.90 3.39 0.54
N PHE A 194 14.52 2.26 1.15
CA PHE A 194 14.65 2.04 2.58
C PHE A 194 15.09 0.61 2.84
N GLN A 195 15.93 0.46 3.86
CA GLN A 195 16.35 -0.83 4.38
C GLN A 195 16.46 -0.70 5.89
N ALA A 196 15.73 -1.54 6.61
CA ALA A 196 15.84 -1.64 8.05
C ALA A 196 17.22 -2.18 8.39
N ASN A 197 17.98 -1.43 9.20
CA ASN A 197 19.26 -1.89 9.69
C ASN A 197 19.02 -2.86 10.86
N PRO A 198 19.37 -4.15 10.73
CA PRO A 198 19.22 -5.11 11.83
C PRO A 198 20.19 -4.83 12.99
N VAL A 199 21.15 -3.90 12.81
CA VAL A 199 22.22 -3.59 13.78
C VAL A 199 21.83 -2.46 14.75
N ALA A 200 20.78 -1.68 14.46
CA ALA A 200 20.45 -0.50 15.27
C ALA A 200 19.81 -0.83 16.65
N GLU A 201 19.33 -2.07 16.87
CA GLU A 201 18.71 -2.49 18.14
C GLU A 201 19.68 -3.15 19.12
N LYS A 202 20.95 -3.32 18.76
CA LYS A 202 21.98 -3.65 19.73
C LYS A 202 22.77 -2.37 19.99
N GLU A 203 22.27 -1.52 20.87
CA GLU A 203 23.20 -0.81 21.74
C GLU A 203 24.12 -1.90 22.29
N TYR A 204 25.36 -1.93 21.82
CA TYR A 204 26.42 -2.71 22.41
C TYR A 204 26.61 -2.14 23.82
N VAL A 205 25.74 -2.51 24.75
CA VAL A 205 26.06 -2.46 26.16
C VAL A 205 27.15 -3.51 26.30
N LYS A 206 28.38 -3.08 26.05
CA LYS A 206 29.57 -3.90 26.27
C LYS A 206 29.51 -4.26 27.74
N GLU A 207 29.06 -5.47 28.06
CA GLU A 207 29.00 -5.94 29.43
C GLU A 207 30.42 -5.87 29.97
N LEU A 208 30.67 -4.86 30.80
CA LEU A 208 31.97 -4.66 31.41
C LEU A 208 32.36 -5.95 32.12
N THR A 209 33.54 -6.46 31.77
CA THR A 209 34.08 -7.65 32.43
C THR A 209 34.18 -7.42 33.94
N PRO A 210 34.18 -8.47 34.78
CA PRO A 210 34.30 -8.32 36.23
C PRO A 210 35.53 -7.51 36.65
N GLN A 211 36.60 -7.55 35.84
CA GLN A 211 37.83 -6.79 36.05
C GLN A 211 37.63 -5.29 35.76
N GLU A 212 36.97 -4.92 34.66
CA GLU A 212 36.67 -3.52 34.32
C GLU A 212 35.69 -2.90 35.33
N LYS A 213 34.70 -3.66 35.82
CA LYS A 213 33.79 -3.23 36.90
C LYS A 213 34.54 -2.96 38.21
N LYS A 214 35.54 -3.78 38.56
CA LYS A 214 36.41 -3.55 39.74
C LYS A 214 37.27 -2.29 39.56
N GLN A 215 37.84 -2.07 38.38
CA GLN A 215 38.64 -0.88 38.10
C GLN A 215 37.81 0.41 38.15
N LEU A 216 36.58 0.38 37.62
CA LEU A 216 35.65 1.51 37.71
C LEU A 216 35.27 1.83 39.15
N LYS A 217 34.92 0.82 39.97
CA LYS A 217 34.65 1.01 41.40
C LYS A 217 35.84 1.61 42.14
N PHE A 218 37.06 1.20 41.80
CA PHE A 218 38.28 1.73 42.41
C PHE A 218 38.53 3.20 42.03
N LYS A 219 38.36 3.54 40.74
CA LYS A 219 38.44 4.94 40.25
C LYS A 219 37.39 5.83 40.91
N GLU A 220 36.16 5.34 41.04
CA GLU A 220 35.06 6.08 41.66
C GLU A 220 35.30 6.34 43.15
N LYS A 221 35.84 5.34 43.87
CA LYS A 221 36.23 5.49 45.28
C LYS A 221 37.35 6.51 45.45
N ARG A 222 38.39 6.47 44.61
CA ARG A 222 39.47 7.47 44.62
C ARG A 222 38.96 8.88 44.35
N LEU A 223 38.01 9.05 43.44
CA LEU A 223 37.43 10.35 43.12
C LEU A 223 36.60 10.91 44.28
N LYS A 224 35.81 10.06 44.95
CA LYS A 224 35.06 10.42 46.17
C LYS A 224 36.00 10.83 47.31
N ASP A 225 37.09 10.10 47.53
CA ASP A 225 38.08 10.44 48.56
C ASP A 225 38.82 11.74 48.24
N TRP A 226 39.15 11.97 46.96
CA TRP A 226 39.77 13.21 46.50
C TRP A 226 38.86 14.42 46.72
N ASN A 227 37.58 14.33 46.32
CA ASN A 227 36.60 15.40 46.53
C ASN A 227 36.35 15.67 48.03
N LYS A 228 36.27 14.63 48.86
CA LYS A 228 36.08 14.77 50.32
C LYS A 228 37.25 15.49 50.99
N ASN A 229 38.48 15.25 50.52
CA ASN A 229 39.66 15.95 51.02
C ASN A 229 39.78 17.39 50.48
N ARG A 230 39.21 17.67 49.30
CA ARG A 230 39.17 19.02 48.74
C ARG A 230 38.22 19.94 49.52
N VAL A 231 37.03 19.44 49.86
CA VAL A 231 36.02 20.18 50.66
C VAL A 231 36.53 20.49 52.08
N LYS A 232 37.38 19.63 52.67
CA LYS A 232 37.99 19.89 53.99
C LYS A 232 39.07 20.98 53.99
N ARG A 233 39.68 21.29 52.83
CA ARG A 233 40.75 22.30 52.71
C ARG A 233 40.21 23.70 52.48
N GLU A 234 38.95 23.84 52.08
CA GLU A 234 38.26 25.13 52.00
C GLU A 234 37.84 25.54 53.42
N PHE A 235 38.80 26.09 54.17
CA PHE A 235 38.58 26.75 55.45
C PHE A 235 37.65 27.96 55.22
N VAL A 236 36.40 27.88 55.66
CA VAL A 236 35.47 29.02 55.63
C VAL A 236 36.06 30.11 56.53
N PRO A 237 36.46 31.29 56.01
CA PRO A 237 36.92 32.37 56.88
C PRO A 237 35.74 32.82 57.76
N LYS A 238 35.91 32.73 59.08
CA LYS A 238 34.97 33.31 60.06
C LYS A 238 34.96 34.82 59.87
N ILE A 239 33.93 35.34 59.19
CA ILE A 239 33.65 36.77 59.13
C ILE A 239 33.29 37.20 60.58
N ARG A 240 34.12 38.06 61.19
CA ARG A 240 33.79 38.65 62.50
C ARG A 240 32.70 39.71 62.27
N PRO A 241 31.60 39.74 63.04
CA PRO A 241 30.60 40.78 62.91
C PRO A 241 31.19 42.12 63.37
N HIS A 242 31.06 43.14 62.51
CA HIS A 242 31.42 44.52 62.83
C HIS A 242 30.44 45.04 63.89
N LYS A 243 30.95 45.60 65.01
CA LYS A 243 30.11 46.36 65.94
C LYS A 243 29.76 47.71 65.30
N PRO A 244 28.49 48.14 65.32
CA PRO A 244 28.12 49.50 64.93
C PRO A 244 28.63 50.52 65.96
N LEU A 245 28.97 51.70 65.46
CA LEU A 245 29.50 52.87 66.17
C LEU A 245 28.54 53.39 67.25
#